data_AF-A0A523YQF7-F1
#
_entry.id   AF-A0A523YQF7-F1
#
_cell.length_a   1.000
_cell.length_b   1.000
_cell.length_c   1.000
_cell.angle_alpha   90.00
_cell.angle_beta   90.00
_cell.angle_gamma   90.00
#
_symmetry.space_group_name_H-M   'P 1'
#
loop_
_entity.id
_entity.type
_entity.pdbx_description
1 polymer ?
#
loop_
_entity_poly.entity_id
_entity_poly.type
_entity_poly.pdbx_seq_one_letter_code
_entity_poly.pdbx_strand_id
1 'polypeptide(L)'
;MIKRIDLYLLKSFFLSLMVVTVAVGITIIVINIVEELRDFIDHKVPLLSIAEYYLYFGGWVIKSFMPMFVLLATLFSVSIMARRNELLAMKFSGLSLYRITLPYLLAAILLSLG
;
A
#
# COMPACT_ATOMS: atom_id res chain seq x y z
N MET A 1 19.89 -5.19 -17.18
CA MET A 1 20.69 -5.09 -15.93
C MET A 1 19.99 -4.12 -14.99
N ILE A 2 19.48 -4.61 -13.87
CA ILE A 2 18.88 -3.79 -12.81
C ILE A 2 19.97 -2.85 -12.28
N LYS A 3 19.79 -1.55 -12.45
CA LYS A 3 20.74 -0.56 -11.92
C LYS A 3 20.35 -0.23 -10.49
N ARG A 4 21.29 0.31 -9.69
CA ARG A 4 21.03 0.68 -8.27
C ARG A 4 19.81 1.60 -8.09
N ILE A 5 19.50 2.42 -9.12
CA ILE A 5 18.32 3.28 -9.14
C ILE A 5 17.03 2.45 -9.12
N ASP A 6 16.95 1.36 -9.88
CA ASP A 6 15.74 0.53 -9.95
C ASP A 6 15.43 -0.11 -8.60
N LEU A 7 16.46 -0.59 -7.89
CA LEU A 7 16.35 -1.14 -6.54
C LEU A 7 15.90 -0.06 -5.53
N TYR A 8 16.39 1.17 -5.69
CA TYR A 8 15.97 2.30 -4.85
C TYR A 8 14.50 2.66 -5.06
N LEU A 9 14.05 2.73 -6.32
CA LEU A 9 12.65 3.00 -6.67
C LEU A 9 11.73 1.93 -6.10
N LEU A 10 12.08 0.64 -6.27
CA LEU A 10 11.31 -0.47 -5.71
C LEU A 10 11.28 -0.42 -4.18
N LYS A 11 12.41 -0.13 -3.52
CA LYS A 11 12.46 -0.01 -2.06
C LYS A 11 11.55 1.12 -1.57
N SER A 12 11.57 2.28 -2.23
CA SER A 12 10.71 3.42 -1.91
C SER A 12 9.23 3.08 -2.11
N PHE A 13 8.91 2.38 -3.21
CA PHE A 13 7.56 1.90 -3.52
C PHE A 13 7.04 0.92 -2.47
N PHE A 14 7.78 -0.16 -2.16
CA PHE A 14 7.35 -1.17 -1.19
C PHE A 14 7.24 -0.61 0.24
N LEU A 15 8.14 0.32 0.61
CA LEU A 15 8.01 1.03 1.88
C LEU A 15 6.73 1.86 1.92
N SER A 16 6.44 2.60 0.84
CA SER A 16 5.21 3.39 0.73
C SER A 16 3.97 2.50 0.75
N LEU A 17 4.02 1.33 0.09
CA LEU A 17 2.94 0.35 0.09
C LEU A 17 2.68 -0.20 1.49
N MET A 18 3.72 -0.59 2.22
CA MET A 18 3.59 -1.05 3.61
C MET A 18 2.95 0.04 4.49
N VAL A 19 3.42 1.28 4.40
CA VAL A 19 2.91 2.39 5.22
C VAL A 19 1.45 2.69 4.88
N VAL A 20 1.10 2.75 3.59
CA VAL A 20 -0.28 3.00 3.14
C VAL A 20 -1.21 1.88 3.59
N THR A 21 -0.83 0.61 3.36
CA THR A 21 -1.65 -0.53 3.74
C THR A 21 -1.91 -0.56 5.23
N VAL A 22 -0.91 -0.25 6.07
CA VAL A 22 -1.09 -0.18 7.52
C VAL A 22 -1.98 1.02 7.90
N ALA A 23 -1.67 2.22 7.41
CA ALA A 23 -2.39 3.43 7.81
C ALA A 23 -3.86 3.41 7.37
N VAL A 24 -4.11 3.09 6.10
CA VAL A 24 -5.47 3.04 5.55
C VAL A 24 -6.19 1.77 6.00
N GLY A 25 -5.50 0.63 6.03
CA GLY A 25 -6.08 -0.64 6.49
C GLY A 25 -6.55 -0.59 7.94
N ILE A 26 -5.75 -0.05 8.86
CA ILE A 26 -6.18 0.15 10.25
C ILE A 26 -7.39 1.09 10.31
N THR A 27 -7.41 2.15 9.52
CA THR A 27 -8.55 3.08 9.48
C THR A 27 -9.84 2.35 9.08
N ILE A 28 -9.79 1.50 8.05
CA ILE A 28 -10.93 0.68 7.62
C ILE A 28 -11.38 -0.27 8.73
N ILE A 29 -10.43 -0.94 9.41
CA ILE A 29 -10.75 -1.85 10.52
C ILE A 29 -11.43 -1.10 11.67
N VAL A 30 -10.92 0.08 12.05
CA VAL A 30 -11.51 0.90 13.11
C VAL A 30 -12.92 1.35 12.76
N ILE A 31 -13.15 1.76 11.51
CA ILE A 31 -14.49 2.12 11.03
C ILE A 31 -15.45 0.93 11.20
N ASN A 32 -15.05 -0.26 10.74
CA ASN A 32 -15.87 -1.45 10.85
C ASN A 32 -16.13 -1.84 12.33
N ILE A 33 -15.13 -1.73 13.22
CA ILE A 33 -15.33 -1.96 14.66
C ILE A 33 -16.41 -1.04 15.20
N VAL A 34 -16.37 0.25 14.87
CA VAL A 34 -17.36 1.22 15.38
C VAL A 34 -18.76 0.92 14.83
N GLU A 35 -18.86 0.49 13.57
CA GLU A 35 -20.13 0.12 12.92
C GLU A 35 -20.75 -1.15 13.54
N GLU A 36 -19.96 -2.21 13.74
CA GLU A 36 -20.45 -3.50 14.24
C GLU A 36 -20.49 -3.61 15.77
N LEU A 37 -19.96 -2.61 16.50
CA LEU A 37 -19.84 -2.67 17.97
C LEU A 37 -21.17 -2.94 18.67
N ARG A 38 -22.26 -2.33 18.21
CA ARG A 38 -23.59 -2.51 18.81
C ARG A 38 -24.06 -3.95 18.65
N ASP A 39 -23.93 -4.50 17.46
CA ASP A 39 -24.38 -5.86 17.15
C ASP A 39 -23.58 -6.90 17.95
N PHE A 40 -22.28 -6.70 18.15
CA PHE A 40 -21.47 -7.58 18.99
C PHE A 40 -21.91 -7.58 20.46
N ILE A 41 -22.29 -6.41 20.99
CA ILE A 41 -22.76 -6.27 22.36
C ILE A 41 -24.14 -6.92 22.52
N ASP A 42 -25.06 -6.65 21.60
CA ASP A 42 -26.44 -7.15 21.66
C ASP A 42 -26.51 -8.68 21.55
N HIS A 43 -25.64 -9.28 20.72
CA HIS A 43 -25.55 -10.73 20.55
C HIS A 43 -24.61 -11.42 21.54
N LYS A 44 -23.99 -10.68 22.49
CA LYS A 44 -23.06 -11.20 23.51
C LYS A 44 -21.95 -12.06 22.91
N VAL A 45 -21.37 -11.62 21.79
CA VAL A 45 -20.37 -12.40 21.06
C VAL A 45 -19.09 -12.55 21.90
N PRO A 46 -18.50 -13.76 22.01
CA PRO A 46 -17.24 -13.95 22.72
C PRO A 46 -16.10 -13.14 22.09
N LEU A 47 -15.28 -12.50 22.93
CA LEU A 47 -14.11 -11.70 22.49
C LEU A 47 -13.14 -12.48 21.59
N LEU A 48 -12.99 -13.80 21.82
CA LEU A 48 -12.13 -14.65 21.00
C LEU A 48 -12.64 -14.72 19.54
N SER A 49 -13.95 -14.86 19.36
CA SER A 49 -14.59 -14.90 18.04
C SER A 49 -14.48 -13.55 17.32
N ILE A 50 -14.55 -12.44 18.06
CA ILE A 50 -14.33 -11.09 17.51
C ILE A 50 -12.88 -10.94 17.04
N ALA A 51 -11.91 -11.41 17.82
CA ALA A 51 -10.49 -11.35 17.42
C ALA A 51 -10.21 -12.21 16.18
N GLU A 52 -10.79 -13.41 16.11
CA GLU A 52 -10.69 -14.28 14.94
C GLU A 52 -11.35 -13.64 13.70
N TYR A 53 -12.52 -13.04 13.86
CA TYR A 53 -13.19 -12.27 12.80
C TYR A 53 -12.29 -11.17 12.24
N TYR A 54 -11.70 -10.33 13.10
CA TYR A 54 -10.85 -9.23 12.65
C TYR A 54 -9.52 -9.67 12.02
N LEU A 55 -9.02 -10.85 12.37
CA LEU A 55 -7.86 -11.44 11.71
C LEU A 55 -8.20 -11.80 10.24
N TYR A 56 -9.34 -12.45 10.00
CA TYR A 56 -9.79 -12.76 8.64
C TYR A 56 -10.23 -11.51 7.88
N PHE A 57 -10.90 -10.58 8.56
CA PHE A 57 -11.32 -9.30 7.97
C PHE A 57 -10.11 -8.48 7.53
N GLY A 58 -9.04 -8.42 8.33
CA GLY A 58 -7.79 -7.76 7.93
C GLY A 58 -7.20 -8.34 6.65
N GLY A 59 -7.18 -9.67 6.50
CA GLY A 59 -6.78 -10.33 5.25
C GLY A 59 -7.69 -9.97 4.08
N TRP A 60 -9.01 -9.92 4.30
CA TRP A 60 -9.99 -9.49 3.31
C TRP A 60 -9.80 -8.02 2.90
N VAL A 61 -9.51 -7.12 3.84
CA VAL A 61 -9.22 -5.70 3.57
C VAL A 61 -7.98 -5.59 2.69
N ILE A 62 -6.89 -6.29 3.02
CA ILE A 62 -5.67 -6.26 2.21
C ILE A 62 -5.94 -6.72 0.78
N LYS A 63 -6.66 -7.83 0.60
CA LYS A 63 -6.97 -8.37 -0.72
C LYS A 63 -7.90 -7.46 -1.53
N SER A 64 -8.96 -6.96 -0.91
CA SER A 64 -10.00 -6.19 -1.59
C SER A 64 -9.54 -4.77 -1.95
N PHE A 65 -8.72 -4.17 -1.11
CA PHE A 65 -8.22 -2.80 -1.29
C PHE A 65 -6.80 -2.73 -1.86
N MET A 66 -6.18 -3.87 -2.23
CA MET A 66 -4.84 -3.90 -2.84
C MET A 66 -4.69 -2.92 -4.02
N PRO A 67 -5.64 -2.80 -4.98
CA PRO A 67 -5.51 -1.85 -6.08
C PRO A 67 -5.42 -0.39 -5.60
N MET A 68 -6.18 -0.04 -4.56
CA MET A 68 -6.15 1.28 -3.94
C MET A 68 -4.82 1.52 -3.22
N PHE A 69 -4.32 0.54 -2.49
CA PHE A 69 -3.04 0.65 -1.78
C PHE A 69 -1.86 0.81 -2.75
N VAL A 70 -1.85 0.06 -3.85
CA VAL A 70 -0.83 0.19 -4.92
C VAL A 70 -0.86 1.58 -5.56
N LEU A 71 -2.05 2.12 -5.84
CA LEU A 71 -2.21 3.48 -6.38
C LEU A 71 -1.62 4.52 -5.43
N LEU A 72 -2.03 4.48 -4.16
CA LEU A 72 -1.56 5.41 -3.13
C LEU A 72 -0.05 5.28 -2.88
N ALA A 73 0.47 4.05 -2.82
CA ALA A 73 1.89 3.79 -2.67
C ALA A 73 2.72 4.39 -3.80
N THR A 74 2.24 4.28 -5.04
CA THR A 74 2.86 4.88 -6.21
C THR A 74 2.84 6.40 -6.11
N LEU A 75 1.69 6.98 -5.74
CA LEU A 75 1.56 8.42 -5.52
C LEU A 75 2.52 8.93 -4.45
N PHE A 76 2.57 8.28 -3.29
CA PHE A 76 3.43 8.72 -2.17
C PHE A 76 4.91 8.57 -2.49
N SER A 77 5.34 7.43 -3.05
CA SER A 77 6.74 7.22 -3.43
C SER A 77 7.22 8.27 -4.43
N VAL A 78 6.45 8.52 -5.49
CA VAL A 78 6.77 9.56 -6.50
C VAL A 78 6.71 10.96 -5.88
N SER A 79 5.73 11.25 -5.02
CA SER A 79 5.59 12.56 -4.36
C SER A 79 6.77 12.87 -3.45
N ILE A 80 7.25 11.89 -2.68
CA ILE A 80 8.41 12.05 -1.79
C ILE A 80 9.66 12.34 -2.62
N MET A 81 9.88 11.61 -3.71
CA MET A 81 11.00 11.84 -4.63
C MET A 81 10.93 13.21 -5.31
N ALA A 82 9.73 13.63 -5.72
CA ALA A 82 9.51 14.94 -6.32
C ALA A 82 9.82 16.06 -5.32
N ARG A 83 9.36 15.94 -4.07
CA ARG A 83 9.67 16.90 -2.99
C ARG A 83 11.16 17.00 -2.67
N ARG A 84 11.91 15.91 -2.82
CA ARG A 84 13.37 15.86 -2.62
C ARG A 84 14.17 16.28 -3.86
N ASN A 85 13.51 16.71 -4.94
CA ASN A 85 14.11 17.01 -6.24
C ASN A 85 14.88 15.84 -6.89
N GLU A 86 14.70 14.61 -6.40
CA GLU A 86 15.36 13.41 -6.93
C GLU A 86 14.86 13.08 -8.33
N LEU A 87 13.56 13.26 -8.57
CA LEU A 87 12.94 13.03 -9.88
C LEU A 87 13.50 13.98 -10.94
N LEU A 88 13.71 15.26 -10.58
CA LEU A 88 14.31 16.26 -11.46
C LEU A 88 15.78 15.94 -11.72
N ALA A 89 16.55 15.59 -10.69
CA ALA A 89 17.96 15.19 -10.83
C ALA A 89 18.12 13.98 -11.78
N MET A 90 17.26 12.98 -11.66
CA MET A 90 17.25 11.83 -12.59
C MET A 90 16.97 12.27 -14.02
N LYS A 91 16.00 13.17 -14.24
CA LYS A 91 15.68 13.68 -15.57
C LYS A 91 16.82 14.50 -16.17
N PHE A 92 17.48 15.35 -15.39
CA PHE A 92 18.66 16.11 -15.84
C PHE A 92 19.88 15.22 -16.10
N SER A 93 19.99 14.06 -15.43
CA SER A 93 21.02 13.06 -15.72
C SER A 93 20.79 12.25 -17.02
N GLY A 94 19.76 12.60 -17.80
CA GLY A 94 19.43 11.96 -19.08
C GLY A 94 18.56 10.70 -18.95
N LEU A 95 17.98 10.43 -17.77
CA LEU A 95 17.04 9.32 -17.61
C LEU A 95 15.66 9.72 -18.15
N SER A 96 15.11 8.90 -19.05
CA SER A 96 13.74 9.07 -19.52
C SER A 96 12.74 8.78 -18.41
N LEU A 97 11.62 9.52 -18.39
CA LEU A 97 10.54 9.29 -17.42
C LEU A 97 9.99 7.86 -17.54
N TYR A 98 9.86 7.34 -18.76
CA TYR A 98 9.43 5.96 -19.01
C TYR A 98 10.29 4.92 -18.29
N ARG A 99 11.60 5.14 -18.21
CA ARG A 99 12.51 4.23 -17.50
C ARG A 99 12.33 4.30 -15.98
N ILE A 100 11.98 5.46 -15.44
CA ILE A 100 11.69 5.63 -14.01
C ILE A 100 10.37 4.95 -13.64
N THR A 101 9.38 4.97 -14.54
CA THR A 101 8.07 4.35 -14.31
C THR A 101 8.10 2.82 -14.48
N LEU A 102 9.03 2.28 -15.28
CA LEU A 102 9.09 0.85 -15.59
C LEU A 102 9.17 -0.07 -14.35
N PRO A 103 10.01 0.20 -13.32
CA PRO A 103 10.04 -0.61 -12.10
C PRO A 103 8.70 -0.64 -11.35
N TYR A 104 7.99 0.49 -11.31
CA TYR A 104 6.66 0.57 -10.69
C TYR A 104 5.63 -0.28 -11.45
N LEU A 105 5.65 -0.22 -12.78
CA LEU A 105 4.76 -1.03 -13.62
C LEU A 105 5.03 -2.53 -13.46
N LEU A 106 6.30 -2.94 -13.43
CA LEU A 106 6.67 -4.33 -13.21
C LEU A 106 6.22 -4.81 -11.82
N ALA A 107 6.42 -4.00 -10.77
CA ALA A 107 5.93 -4.32 -9.44
C ALA A 107 4.41 -4.43 -9.39
N ALA A 108 3.69 -3.51 -10.03
CA ALA A 108 2.22 -3.53 -10.10
C ALA A 108 1.68 -4.76 -10.84
N ILE A 109 2.30 -5.16 -11.95
CA ILE A 109 1.93 -6.38 -12.67
C ILE A 109 2.16 -7.62 -11.80
N LEU A 110 3.31 -7.69 -11.11
CA LEU A 110 3.59 -8.81 -10.20
C LEU A 110 2.57 -8.88 -9.05
N LEU A 111 2.20 -7.74 -8.47
CA LEU A 111 1.18 -7.67 -7.43
C LEU A 111 -0.23 -7.97 -7.95
N SER A 112 -0.50 -7.74 -9.23
CA SER A 112 -1.78 -8.08 -9.86
C SER A 112 -1.93 -9.57 -10.17
N LEU A 113 -0.83 -10.33 -10.23
CA LEU A 113 -0.83 -11.76 -10.50
C LEU A 113 -1.01 -12.62 -9.24
N GLY A 114 -0.82 -12.05 -8.05
CA GLY A 114 -1.05 -12.70 -6.76
C GLY A 114 -2.39 -12.31 -6.15
#